data_AF-A0A960YVD4-F1
#
_entry.id   AF-A0A960YVD4-F1
#
_cell.length_a   1.000
_cell.length_b   1.000
_cell.length_c   1.000
_cell.angle_alpha   90.00
_cell.angle_beta   90.00
_cell.angle_gamma   90.00
#
_symmetry.space_group_name_H-M   'P 1'
#
loop_
_entity.id
_entity.type
_entity.pdbx_description
1 polymer ?
#
loop_
_entity_poly.entity_id
_entity_poly.type
_entity_poly.pdbx_seq_one_letter_code
_entity_poly.pdbx_strand_id
1 'polypeptide(L)'
;MDAVVTEAQSENLIRMLQKLLGSHKDDYTEDTILGSDINQIRHLFYNLQSEARNVMLQYSSEIFRARVVAVEGNRAELHIPGFEQETVRRCRIKFEIANILYEFEVAILDFYDEGCEIRIPSFLQSASRRGDRRIYTDDLFMRFITLYRPILGRRGVGQLIESRYQHIVNELQKDEPDLYMINTIADEQIQRLSANFEFRFYKPGEKHSLMEELITETRKTLFIRDTQNLESYFEAHLPYGMINYHAEYSHMMHYDSEDAAAAHFDQVRRQDLNNFLTSYVCAPLLIFDEVVGHIYVARNVFDRLPLDRDEAFHVQLLAQLMSYAMSKTVLSRSYFRHTFTRVINISRSGLLFELNNQIVFDYLTIHDRLKMDFAIRHHQLSFHGEITRYVPTADGFRVGVNFFQGSPDAWLVLENMIYRQSRQVFG
;
A
#
# COMPACT_ATOMS: atom_id res chain seq x y z
N MET A 1 -8.46 -27.01 -36.81
CA MET A 1 -9.21 -25.78 -37.15
C MET A 1 -8.50 -24.68 -36.41
N ASP A 2 -7.38 -24.24 -36.98
CA ASP A 2 -6.45 -23.32 -36.34
C ASP A 2 -6.71 -21.92 -36.87
N ALA A 3 -7.07 -21.02 -35.96
CA ALA A 3 -7.33 -19.63 -36.27
C ALA A 3 -5.98 -18.94 -36.54
N VAL A 4 -5.68 -18.76 -37.82
CA VAL A 4 -4.58 -17.93 -38.32
C VAL A 4 -4.87 -16.48 -37.94
N VAL A 5 -4.23 -16.00 -36.86
CA VAL A 5 -4.14 -14.58 -36.55
C VAL A 5 -3.30 -13.93 -37.64
N THR A 6 -3.91 -13.03 -38.40
CA THR A 6 -3.23 -12.33 -39.50
C THR A 6 -2.24 -11.30 -38.96
N GLU A 7 -1.11 -11.09 -39.64
CA GLU A 7 -0.08 -10.08 -39.28
C GLU A 7 -0.69 -8.70 -39.01
N ALA A 8 -1.73 -8.33 -39.76
CA ALA A 8 -2.49 -7.09 -39.60
C ALA A 8 -3.24 -6.99 -38.26
N GLN A 9 -3.69 -8.11 -37.67
CA GLN A 9 -4.33 -8.14 -36.35
C GLN A 9 -3.31 -8.05 -35.22
N SER A 10 -2.12 -8.64 -35.40
CA SER A 10 -1.00 -8.52 -34.46
C SER A 10 -0.44 -7.10 -34.42
N GLU A 11 -0.30 -6.44 -35.58
CA GLU A 11 0.10 -5.02 -35.64
C GLU A 11 -0.95 -4.09 -35.00
N ASN A 12 -2.24 -4.39 -35.13
CA ASN A 12 -3.30 -3.59 -34.51
C ASN A 12 -3.32 -3.77 -32.99
N LEU A 13 -3.06 -4.98 -32.49
CA LEU A 13 -2.94 -5.27 -31.06
C LEU A 13 -1.70 -4.58 -30.47
N ILE A 14 -0.57 -4.59 -31.18
CA ILE A 14 0.67 -3.89 -30.78
C ILE A 14 0.45 -2.38 -30.78
N ARG A 15 -0.26 -1.80 -31.76
CA ARG A 15 -0.62 -0.37 -31.76
C ARG A 15 -1.59 0.01 -30.64
N MET A 16 -2.55 -0.86 -30.30
CA MET A 16 -3.44 -0.65 -29.15
C MET A 16 -2.71 -0.79 -27.81
N LEU A 17 -1.80 -1.76 -27.67
CA LEU A 17 -0.94 -1.91 -26.50
C LEU A 17 0.03 -0.74 -26.36
N GLN A 18 0.60 -0.23 -27.45
CA GLN A 18 1.41 1.00 -27.46
C GLN A 18 0.59 2.25 -27.12
N LYS A 19 -0.71 2.29 -27.45
CA LYS A 19 -1.62 3.36 -27.02
C LYS A 19 -2.02 3.25 -25.54
N LEU A 20 -2.20 2.03 -25.03
CA LEU A 20 -2.56 1.76 -23.62
C LEU A 20 -1.36 1.89 -22.67
N LEU A 21 -0.17 1.49 -23.11
CA LEU A 21 1.10 1.72 -22.40
C LEU A 21 1.62 3.15 -22.62
N GLY A 22 1.20 3.82 -23.70
CA GLY A 22 1.59 5.18 -24.05
C GLY A 22 0.75 6.31 -23.42
N SER A 23 -0.31 6.01 -22.66
CA SER A 23 -1.11 7.02 -21.95
C SER A 23 -0.74 7.20 -20.47
N HIS A 24 0.32 6.54 -20.00
CA HIS A 24 1.10 7.00 -18.86
C HIS A 24 2.56 7.18 -19.32
N LYS A 25 2.75 8.12 -20.24
CA LYS A 25 3.89 9.02 -20.05
C LYS A 25 3.55 9.83 -18.81
N ASP A 26 4.15 9.46 -17.70
CA ASP A 26 4.64 10.48 -16.80
C ASP A 26 5.48 11.43 -17.65
N ASP A 27 4.87 12.50 -18.17
CA ASP A 27 5.57 13.67 -18.67
C ASP A 27 6.19 14.38 -17.45
N TYR A 28 7.15 13.71 -16.84
CA TYR A 28 8.27 14.36 -16.19
C TYR A 28 9.45 14.11 -17.08
N THR A 29 9.62 14.99 -18.07
CA THR A 29 10.91 15.48 -18.57
C THR A 29 10.60 16.41 -19.75
N GLU A 30 10.30 17.68 -19.46
CA GLU A 30 11.11 18.71 -20.14
C GLU A 30 12.54 18.50 -19.64
N ASP A 31 13.21 17.43 -20.09
CA ASP A 31 14.65 17.34 -20.03
C ASP A 31 15.11 18.44 -20.97
N THR A 32 15.28 19.63 -20.41
CA THR A 32 15.97 20.67 -21.12
C THR A 32 17.41 20.19 -21.14
N ILE A 33 17.83 19.58 -22.25
CA ILE A 33 19.24 19.43 -22.58
C ILE A 33 19.76 20.85 -22.82
N LEU A 34 20.00 21.57 -21.73
CA LEU A 34 20.71 22.83 -21.75
C LEU A 34 22.16 22.47 -22.06
N GLY A 35 22.71 23.05 -23.13
CA GLY A 35 24.15 23.10 -23.32
C GLY A 35 24.76 23.83 -22.12
N SER A 36 25.11 23.10 -21.08
CA SER A 36 25.71 23.64 -19.86
C SER A 36 27.22 23.71 -20.03
N ASP A 37 27.82 24.80 -19.58
CA ASP A 37 29.27 24.91 -19.45
C ASP A 37 29.77 23.85 -18.45
N ILE A 38 30.79 23.08 -18.84
CA ILE A 38 31.48 22.10 -17.99
C ILE A 38 31.92 22.71 -16.65
N ASN A 39 32.20 24.02 -16.62
CA ASN A 39 32.55 24.73 -15.41
C ASN A 39 31.38 24.82 -14.42
N GLN A 40 30.14 24.96 -14.89
CA GLN A 40 28.95 24.97 -14.02
C GLN A 40 28.76 23.61 -13.33
N ILE A 41 28.95 22.50 -14.05
CA ILE A 41 28.87 21.16 -13.48
C ILE A 41 29.97 20.95 -12.44
N ARG A 42 31.21 21.36 -12.76
CA ARG A 42 32.31 21.34 -11.78
C ARG A 42 31.96 22.13 -10.52
N HIS A 43 31.37 23.32 -10.66
CA HIS A 43 30.92 24.10 -9.50
C HIS A 43 29.86 23.37 -8.66
N LEU A 44 28.96 22.58 -9.26
CA LEU A 44 28.04 21.72 -8.51
C LEU A 44 28.80 20.68 -7.68
N PHE A 45 29.79 19.99 -8.26
CA PHE A 45 30.60 19.01 -7.53
C PHE A 45 31.46 19.66 -6.44
N TYR A 46 32.06 20.83 -6.69
CA TYR A 46 32.75 21.60 -5.64
C TYR A 46 31.80 22.04 -4.51
N ASN A 47 30.55 22.39 -4.83
CA ASN A 47 29.54 22.72 -3.81
C ASN A 47 29.16 21.49 -2.98
N LEU A 48 28.97 20.33 -3.61
CA LEU A 48 28.72 19.07 -2.91
C LEU A 48 29.86 18.71 -1.96
N GLN A 49 31.10 18.93 -2.39
CA GLN A 49 32.30 18.75 -1.57
C GLN A 49 32.32 19.73 -0.38
N SER A 50 32.17 21.04 -0.64
CA SER A 50 32.30 22.06 0.40
C SER A 50 31.21 21.96 1.47
N GLU A 51 30.01 21.52 1.09
CA GLU A 51 28.88 21.36 2.01
C GLU A 51 28.75 19.95 2.58
N ALA A 52 29.66 19.03 2.23
CA ALA A 52 29.64 17.62 2.62
C ALA A 52 28.25 16.95 2.45
N ARG A 53 27.53 17.33 1.38
CA ARG A 53 26.16 16.85 1.15
C ARG A 53 26.16 15.38 0.74
N ASN A 54 25.18 14.65 1.26
CA ASN A 54 24.92 13.29 0.80
C ASN A 54 24.34 13.34 -0.62
N VAL A 55 24.90 12.54 -1.52
CA VAL A 55 24.37 12.26 -2.85
C VAL A 55 23.85 10.82 -2.89
N MET A 56 22.83 10.56 -3.70
CA MET A 56 22.38 9.19 -3.95
C MET A 56 23.20 8.62 -5.12
N LEU A 57 23.88 7.50 -4.88
CA LEU A 57 24.60 6.75 -5.89
C LEU A 57 23.82 5.48 -6.18
N GLN A 58 23.32 5.34 -7.39
CA GLN A 58 22.74 4.10 -7.89
C GLN A 58 23.82 3.36 -8.68
N TYR A 59 24.22 2.19 -8.18
CA TYR A 59 25.23 1.34 -8.77
C TYR A 59 24.65 -0.07 -8.90
N SER A 60 24.63 -0.60 -10.12
CA SER A 60 23.90 -1.83 -10.45
C SER A 60 22.43 -1.77 -9.98
N SER A 61 21.99 -2.68 -9.12
CA SER A 61 20.64 -2.70 -8.54
C SER A 61 20.52 -2.00 -7.19
N GLU A 62 21.62 -1.49 -6.65
CA GLU A 62 21.68 -0.95 -5.29
C GLU A 62 21.76 0.58 -5.25
N ILE A 63 21.28 1.15 -4.15
CA ILE A 63 21.28 2.60 -3.92
C ILE A 63 22.06 2.89 -2.64
N PHE A 64 23.19 3.57 -2.80
CA PHE A 64 24.07 3.98 -1.73
C PHE A 64 23.92 5.47 -1.43
N ARG A 65 24.24 5.85 -0.19
CA ARG A 65 24.48 7.26 0.16
C ARG A 65 25.97 7.51 0.05
N ALA A 66 26.36 8.41 -0.83
CA ALA A 66 27.74 8.79 -1.06
C ALA A 66 28.00 10.24 -0.66
N ARG A 67 29.26 10.61 -0.47
CA ARG A 67 29.69 12.01 -0.32
C ARG A 67 30.85 12.30 -1.25
N VAL A 68 30.86 13.49 -1.84
CA VAL A 68 32.00 13.97 -2.62
C VAL A 68 33.09 14.42 -1.66
N VAL A 69 34.25 13.75 -1.67
CA VAL A 69 35.37 14.02 -0.76
C VAL A 69 36.42 14.90 -1.42
N ALA A 70 36.74 14.61 -2.68
CA ALA A 70 37.69 15.37 -3.49
C ALA A 70 37.11 15.67 -4.87
N VAL A 71 37.50 16.80 -5.43
CA VAL A 71 37.18 17.21 -6.80
C VAL A 71 38.45 17.74 -7.45
N GLU A 72 38.93 17.05 -8.49
CA GLU A 72 40.15 17.40 -9.21
C GLU A 72 39.87 17.48 -10.71
N GLY A 73 39.82 18.70 -11.25
CA GLY A 73 39.61 18.92 -12.68
C GLY A 73 38.28 18.36 -13.19
N ASN A 74 38.30 17.20 -13.85
CA ASN A 74 37.11 16.49 -14.35
C ASN A 74 36.85 15.17 -13.60
N ARG A 75 37.39 15.03 -12.39
CA ARG A 75 37.25 13.85 -11.55
C ARG A 75 36.70 14.22 -10.19
N ALA A 76 35.95 13.32 -9.60
CA ALA A 76 35.48 13.44 -8.23
C ALA A 76 35.65 12.12 -7.50
N GLU A 77 36.09 12.17 -6.26
CA GLU A 77 36.15 11.01 -5.38
C GLU A 77 34.91 10.96 -4.51
N LEU A 78 34.28 9.79 -4.49
CA LEU A 78 33.10 9.52 -3.68
C LEU A 78 33.47 8.56 -2.54
N HIS A 79 33.16 8.97 -1.31
CA HIS A 79 33.11 8.06 -0.17
C HIS A 79 31.72 7.44 -0.07
N ILE A 80 31.67 6.12 0.00
CA ILE A 80 30.46 5.30 -0.05
C ILE A 80 30.60 4.23 1.05
N PRO A 81 29.95 4.42 2.22
CA PRO A 81 30.01 3.45 3.31
C PRO A 81 29.40 2.09 2.89
N GLY A 82 30.12 1.00 3.14
CA GLY A 82 29.65 -0.36 2.83
C GLY A 82 29.58 -0.67 1.32
N PHE A 83 30.46 -0.05 0.53
CA PHE A 83 30.46 -0.22 -0.92
C PHE A 83 31.11 -1.53 -1.34
N GLU A 84 30.32 -2.39 -2.01
CA GLU A 84 30.83 -3.60 -2.63
C GLU A 84 31.08 -3.39 -4.13
N GLN A 85 32.31 -3.63 -4.56
CA GLN A 85 32.70 -3.44 -5.96
C GLN A 85 32.14 -4.55 -6.85
N GLU A 86 31.50 -4.16 -7.96
CA GLU A 86 31.07 -5.07 -9.02
C GLU A 86 31.85 -4.84 -10.33
N THR A 87 31.46 -5.57 -11.39
CA THR A 87 32.07 -5.46 -12.72
C THR A 87 31.62 -4.22 -13.50
N VAL A 88 30.54 -3.57 -13.08
CA VAL A 88 29.94 -2.43 -13.78
C VAL A 88 30.83 -1.18 -13.59
N ARG A 89 31.14 -0.48 -14.69
CA ARG A 89 32.01 0.73 -14.67
C ARG A 89 31.24 2.03 -14.90
N ARG A 90 29.93 2.01 -14.63
CA ARG A 90 29.06 3.17 -14.67
C ARG A 90 28.17 3.18 -13.44
N CYS A 91 27.89 4.36 -12.94
CA CYS A 91 26.91 4.57 -11.90
C CYS A 91 26.10 5.82 -12.21
N ARG A 92 24.99 5.97 -11.50
CA ARG A 92 24.11 7.12 -11.62
C ARG A 92 24.09 7.88 -10.32
N ILE A 93 24.32 9.17 -10.39
CA ILE A 93 24.39 10.07 -9.26
C ILE A 93 23.20 11.00 -9.31
N LYS A 94 22.49 11.10 -8.19
CA LYS A 94 21.36 12.00 -8.01
C LYS A 94 21.56 12.88 -6.78
N PHE A 95 21.41 14.18 -6.94
CA PHE A 95 21.47 15.12 -5.83
C PHE A 95 20.64 16.36 -6.10
N GLU A 96 20.36 17.11 -5.04
CA GLU A 96 19.50 18.29 -5.11
C GLU A 96 20.26 19.52 -4.58
N ILE A 97 20.41 20.52 -5.46
CA ILE A 97 20.97 21.83 -5.12
C ILE A 97 19.97 22.88 -5.59
N ALA A 98 19.68 23.86 -4.73
CA ALA A 98 18.80 24.98 -5.05
C ALA A 98 17.43 24.57 -5.67
N ASN A 99 16.83 23.47 -5.19
CA ASN A 99 15.55 22.92 -5.66
C ASN A 99 15.56 22.38 -7.11
N ILE A 100 16.74 22.10 -7.64
CA ILE A 100 16.94 21.39 -8.90
C ILE A 100 17.48 20.02 -8.56
N LEU A 101 16.76 18.98 -9.00
CA LEU A 101 17.23 17.60 -8.95
C LEU A 101 18.14 17.39 -10.15
N TYR A 102 19.42 17.18 -9.88
CA TYR A 102 20.42 16.84 -10.86
C TYR A 102 20.58 15.32 -10.91
N GLU A 103 20.60 14.78 -12.13
CA GLU A 103 20.83 13.37 -12.39
C GLU A 103 21.90 13.21 -13.46
N PHE A 104 22.92 12.41 -13.13
CA PHE A 104 24.07 12.16 -13.99
C PHE A 104 24.41 10.67 -14.01
N GLU A 105 24.49 10.08 -15.19
CA GLU A 105 25.23 8.85 -15.45
C GLU A 105 26.72 9.18 -15.64
N VAL A 106 27.56 8.59 -14.79
CA VAL A 106 29.00 8.84 -14.74
C VAL A 106 29.77 7.54 -14.94
N ALA A 107 30.96 7.65 -15.53
CA ALA A 107 31.89 6.54 -15.62
C ALA A 107 32.72 6.46 -14.33
N ILE A 108 32.90 5.25 -13.82
CA ILE A 108 33.80 4.95 -12.71
C ILE A 108 35.19 4.74 -13.29
N LEU A 109 36.15 5.56 -12.85
CA LEU A 109 37.54 5.52 -13.25
C LEU A 109 38.32 4.50 -12.41
N ASP A 110 38.12 4.54 -11.09
CA ASP A 110 38.81 3.66 -10.16
C ASP A 110 37.97 3.33 -8.92
N PHE A 111 38.37 2.29 -8.17
CA PHE A 111 37.71 1.83 -6.96
C PHE A 111 38.66 1.84 -5.77
N TYR A 112 38.12 2.10 -4.58
CA TYR A 112 38.82 2.05 -3.30
C TYR A 112 37.95 1.35 -2.25
N ASP A 113 38.52 0.98 -1.10
CA ASP A 113 37.86 0.14 -0.08
C ASP A 113 36.48 0.66 0.39
N GLU A 114 36.28 1.98 0.47
CA GLU A 114 34.98 2.59 0.80
C GLU A 114 34.59 3.69 -0.19
N GLY A 115 34.85 3.49 -1.49
CA GLY A 115 34.56 4.53 -2.46
C GLY A 115 34.93 4.25 -3.90
N CYS A 116 34.72 5.26 -4.75
CA CYS A 116 35.14 5.21 -6.13
C CYS A 116 35.51 6.60 -6.68
N GLU A 117 36.40 6.62 -7.65
CA GLU A 117 36.70 7.80 -8.46
C GLU A 117 35.78 7.80 -9.69
N ILE A 118 35.09 8.91 -9.94
CA ILE A 118 34.21 9.09 -11.10
C ILE A 118 34.73 10.16 -12.03
N ARG A 119 34.33 10.07 -13.30
CA ARG A 119 34.49 11.17 -14.26
C ARG A 119 33.28 12.10 -14.18
N ILE A 120 33.53 13.37 -13.84
CA ILE A 120 32.53 14.45 -13.90
C ILE A 120 32.05 14.58 -15.35
N PRO A 121 30.73 14.57 -15.61
CA PRO A 121 30.16 14.75 -16.94
C PRO A 121 30.56 16.10 -17.54
N SER A 122 30.80 16.10 -18.85
CA SER A 122 31.13 17.33 -19.60
C SER A 122 29.91 18.17 -19.97
N PHE A 123 28.70 17.65 -19.78
CA PHE A 123 27.43 18.31 -20.05
C PHE A 123 26.34 17.87 -19.07
N LEU A 124 25.35 18.74 -18.86
CA LEU A 124 24.18 18.49 -18.02
C LEU A 124 23.31 17.44 -18.70
N GLN A 125 23.14 16.30 -18.04
CA GLN A 125 22.39 15.18 -18.60
C GLN A 125 20.91 15.30 -18.28
N SER A 126 20.56 15.48 -17.00
CA SER A 126 19.20 15.82 -16.59
C SER A 126 19.22 16.75 -15.38
N ALA A 127 18.37 17.76 -15.44
CA ALA A 127 18.11 18.69 -14.35
C ALA A 127 16.63 19.02 -14.33
N SER A 128 15.93 18.49 -13.34
CA SER A 128 14.51 18.77 -13.16
C SER A 128 14.34 19.77 -12.03
N ARG A 129 13.79 20.94 -12.35
CA ARG A 129 13.39 21.91 -11.34
C ARG A 129 12.10 21.42 -10.70
N ARG A 130 12.12 21.21 -9.39
CA ARG A 130 10.89 20.90 -8.66
C ARG A 130 9.99 22.13 -8.62
N GLY A 131 8.69 21.93 -8.84
CA GLY A 131 7.69 22.99 -8.75
C GLY A 131 7.70 23.71 -7.39
N ASP A 132 7.86 22.95 -6.30
CA ASP A 132 7.90 23.48 -4.93
C ASP A 132 9.17 23.11 -4.18
N ARG A 133 9.72 24.08 -3.44
CA ARG A 133 10.87 23.88 -2.55
C ARG A 133 10.47 23.04 -1.35
N ARG A 134 11.28 22.01 -1.06
CA ARG A 134 11.19 21.23 0.20
C ARG A 134 12.07 21.85 1.27
N ILE A 135 11.55 21.87 2.49
CA ILE A 135 12.30 22.22 3.68
C ILE A 135 12.37 20.98 4.57
N TYR A 136 13.57 20.69 5.06
CA TYR A 136 13.78 19.64 6.04
C TYR A 136 13.37 20.14 7.42
N THR A 137 12.71 19.29 8.19
CA THR A 137 12.15 19.63 9.49
C THR A 137 12.72 18.71 10.55
N ASP A 138 13.27 19.29 11.61
CA ASP A 138 13.82 18.54 12.73
C ASP A 138 12.77 18.30 13.83
N ASP A 139 11.78 19.19 13.94
CA ASP A 139 10.82 19.26 15.04
C ASP A 139 9.34 19.31 14.59
N LEU A 140 9.06 18.91 13.34
CA LEU A 140 7.68 18.84 12.85
C LEU A 140 7.13 17.42 12.99
N PHE A 141 6.00 17.31 13.69
CA PHE A 141 5.29 16.06 13.84
C PHE A 141 3.84 16.19 13.41
N MET A 142 3.32 15.10 12.86
CA MET A 142 1.96 15.02 12.37
C MET A 142 1.20 13.84 12.98
N ARG A 143 -0.11 13.98 12.99
CA ARG A 143 -1.07 12.92 13.27
C ARG A 143 -1.77 12.61 11.97
N PHE A 144 -2.07 11.34 11.69
CA PHE A 144 -2.75 11.00 10.45
C PHE A 144 -3.78 9.90 10.62
N ILE A 145 -4.74 9.90 9.71
CA ILE A 145 -5.73 8.84 9.54
C ILE A 145 -6.03 8.64 8.07
N THR A 146 -6.48 7.44 7.70
CA THR A 146 -6.98 7.15 6.37
C THR A 146 -8.39 7.72 6.16
N LEU A 147 -8.57 8.40 5.04
CA LEU A 147 -9.87 8.83 4.55
C LEU A 147 -10.59 7.63 3.93
N TYR A 148 -11.93 7.62 4.01
CA TYR A 148 -12.71 6.57 3.39
C TYR A 148 -12.45 6.52 1.87
N ARG A 149 -12.16 5.32 1.40
CA ARG A 149 -12.10 4.99 -0.02
C ARG A 149 -13.02 3.79 -0.25
N PRO A 150 -13.77 3.76 -1.37
CA PRO A 150 -14.57 2.59 -1.72
C PRO A 150 -13.68 1.35 -1.83
N ILE A 151 -13.87 0.40 -0.91
CA ILE A 151 -13.00 -0.78 -0.70
C ILE A 151 -12.92 -1.64 -1.97
N LEU A 152 -13.98 -1.66 -2.78
CA LEU A 152 -14.09 -2.44 -4.02
C LEU A 152 -14.18 -1.55 -5.28
N GLY A 153 -13.61 -0.34 -5.21
CA GLY A 153 -13.61 0.62 -6.31
C GLY A 153 -14.92 1.42 -6.45
N ARG A 154 -15.03 2.28 -7.47
CA ARG A 154 -16.19 3.18 -7.66
C ARG A 154 -17.28 2.65 -8.59
N ARG A 155 -17.08 1.46 -9.17
CA ARG A 155 -17.98 0.85 -10.17
C ARG A 155 -18.30 -0.58 -9.76
N GLY A 156 -19.44 -1.10 -10.22
CA GLY A 156 -19.86 -2.46 -9.89
C GLY A 156 -20.13 -2.61 -8.39
N VAL A 157 -19.40 -3.52 -7.74
CA VAL A 157 -19.61 -3.87 -6.33
C VAL A 157 -19.47 -2.67 -5.39
N GLY A 158 -18.54 -1.75 -5.66
CA GLY A 158 -18.40 -0.56 -4.82
C GLY A 158 -19.61 0.37 -4.83
N GLN A 159 -20.29 0.51 -5.97
CA GLN A 159 -21.55 1.26 -6.07
C GLN A 159 -22.70 0.55 -5.33
N LEU A 160 -22.69 -0.79 -5.35
CA LEU A 160 -23.62 -1.61 -4.58
C LEU A 160 -23.40 -1.44 -3.07
N ILE A 161 -22.15 -1.38 -2.61
CA ILE A 161 -21.83 -1.08 -1.19
C ILE A 161 -22.36 0.29 -0.81
N GLU A 162 -22.03 1.33 -1.58
CA GLU A 162 -22.43 2.70 -1.27
C GLU A 162 -23.95 2.84 -1.23
N SER A 163 -24.67 2.25 -2.20
CA SER A 163 -26.13 2.33 -2.23
C SER A 163 -26.82 1.48 -1.16
N ARG A 164 -26.36 0.25 -0.91
CA ARG A 164 -27.02 -0.69 0.00
C ARG A 164 -26.66 -0.46 1.47
N TYR A 165 -25.42 -0.08 1.75
CA TYR A 165 -24.90 0.11 3.11
C TYR A 165 -24.55 1.57 3.38
N GLN A 166 -25.36 2.52 2.87
CA GLN A 166 -25.12 3.96 2.99
C GLN A 166 -24.86 4.41 4.44
N HIS A 167 -25.57 3.84 5.41
CA HIS A 167 -25.38 4.16 6.83
C HIS A 167 -23.98 3.75 7.34
N ILE A 168 -23.49 2.56 6.96
CA ILE A 168 -22.14 2.12 7.30
C ILE A 168 -21.12 3.01 6.59
N VAL A 169 -21.33 3.31 5.31
CA VAL A 169 -20.42 4.17 4.54
C VAL A 169 -20.32 5.58 5.12
N ASN A 170 -21.44 6.17 5.53
CA ASN A 170 -21.45 7.47 6.20
C ASN A 170 -20.65 7.44 7.51
N GLU A 171 -20.70 6.32 8.24
CA GLU A 171 -19.91 6.15 9.45
C GLU A 171 -18.40 6.02 9.15
N LEU A 172 -18.05 5.25 8.12
CA LEU A 172 -16.67 5.07 7.67
C LEU A 172 -16.03 6.36 7.16
N GLN A 173 -16.81 7.34 6.70
CA GLN A 173 -16.32 8.65 6.29
C GLN A 173 -15.86 9.52 7.47
N LYS A 174 -16.31 9.25 8.70
CA LYS A 174 -15.87 9.99 9.89
C LYS A 174 -14.43 9.65 10.27
N ASP A 175 -13.80 10.51 11.06
CA ASP A 175 -12.45 10.27 11.59
C ASP A 175 -12.43 9.17 12.67
N GLU A 176 -13.54 9.00 13.41
CA GLU A 176 -13.72 7.88 14.35
C GLU A 176 -15.08 7.25 14.07
N PRO A 177 -15.11 6.11 13.35
CA PRO A 177 -16.35 5.38 13.12
C PRO A 177 -16.93 4.80 14.41
N ASP A 178 -18.24 4.90 14.58
CA ASP A 178 -19.00 4.21 15.63
C ASP A 178 -19.14 2.72 15.30
N LEU A 179 -18.25 1.91 15.88
CA LEU A 179 -18.26 0.45 15.73
C LEU A 179 -19.53 -0.20 16.29
N TYR A 180 -20.16 0.39 17.31
CA TYR A 180 -21.40 -0.16 17.87
C TYR A 180 -22.52 -0.04 16.85
N MET A 181 -22.68 1.14 16.24
CA MET A 181 -23.69 1.35 15.20
C MET A 181 -23.45 0.46 13.98
N ILE A 182 -22.20 0.34 13.52
CA ILE A 182 -21.85 -0.54 12.40
C ILE A 182 -22.19 -2.00 12.72
N ASN A 183 -21.87 -2.46 13.93
CA ASN A 183 -22.19 -3.80 14.38
C ASN A 183 -23.70 -4.05 14.43
N THR A 184 -24.50 -3.11 14.97
CA THR A 184 -25.96 -3.22 14.98
C THR A 184 -26.53 -3.32 13.57
N ILE A 185 -26.03 -2.52 12.61
CA ILE A 185 -26.49 -2.60 11.23
C ILE A 185 -26.10 -3.96 10.62
N ALA A 186 -24.88 -4.44 10.84
CA ALA A 186 -24.43 -5.73 10.32
C ALA A 186 -25.27 -6.89 10.88
N ASP A 187 -25.54 -6.87 12.19
CA ASP A 187 -26.39 -7.83 12.90
C ASP A 187 -27.80 -7.88 12.29
N GLU A 188 -28.46 -6.73 12.11
CA GLU A 188 -29.77 -6.64 11.47
C GLU A 188 -29.77 -7.16 10.03
N GLN A 189 -28.69 -6.94 9.27
CA GLN A 189 -28.59 -7.44 7.89
C GLN A 189 -28.38 -8.95 7.84
N ILE A 190 -27.55 -9.51 8.71
CA ILE A 190 -27.28 -10.94 8.78
C ILE A 190 -28.48 -11.71 9.32
N GLN A 191 -29.17 -11.17 10.32
CA GLN A 191 -30.38 -11.76 10.89
C GLN A 191 -31.49 -11.94 9.84
N ARG A 192 -31.53 -11.08 8.81
CA ARG A 192 -32.47 -11.23 7.67
C ARG A 192 -32.11 -12.40 6.75
N LEU A 193 -30.85 -12.83 6.72
CA LEU A 193 -30.37 -13.96 5.92
C LEU A 193 -30.58 -15.28 6.64
N SER A 194 -30.25 -15.33 7.93
CA SER A 194 -30.44 -16.49 8.79
C SER A 194 -30.55 -16.08 10.25
N ALA A 195 -31.36 -16.81 11.02
CA ALA A 195 -31.37 -16.71 12.48
C ALA A 195 -30.20 -17.44 13.14
N ASN A 196 -29.51 -18.32 12.41
CA ASN A 196 -28.37 -19.08 12.90
C ASN A 196 -27.06 -18.39 12.45
N PHE A 197 -26.60 -17.43 13.24
CA PHE A 197 -25.35 -16.75 12.99
C PHE A 197 -24.60 -16.44 14.29
N GLU A 198 -23.29 -16.21 14.16
CA GLU A 198 -22.40 -15.88 15.26
C GLU A 198 -21.37 -14.83 14.83
N PHE A 199 -21.15 -13.85 15.70
CA PHE A 199 -19.97 -13.00 15.67
C PHE A 199 -19.01 -13.48 16.74
N ARG A 200 -17.88 -14.05 16.32
CA ARG A 200 -16.87 -14.57 17.24
C ARG A 200 -15.58 -13.78 17.13
N PHE A 201 -15.02 -13.38 18.27
CA PHE A 201 -13.68 -12.81 18.37
C PHE A 201 -12.78 -13.81 19.10
N TYR A 202 -11.62 -14.09 18.53
CA TYR A 202 -10.71 -15.11 19.04
C TYR A 202 -9.94 -14.62 20.26
N LYS A 203 -9.69 -15.53 21.20
CA LYS A 203 -8.83 -15.28 22.35
C LYS A 203 -7.40 -15.76 22.06
N PRO A 204 -6.37 -15.11 22.65
CA PRO A 204 -5.00 -15.59 22.53
C PRO A 204 -4.86 -17.04 23.00
N GLY A 205 -4.27 -17.89 22.16
CA GLY A 205 -4.00 -19.31 22.46
C GLY A 205 -5.23 -20.23 22.40
N GLU A 206 -6.35 -19.75 21.88
CA GLU A 206 -7.54 -20.58 21.64
C GLU A 206 -7.28 -21.60 20.52
N LYS A 207 -7.85 -22.81 20.67
CA LYS A 207 -7.78 -23.82 19.62
C LYS A 207 -8.81 -23.51 18.55
N HIS A 208 -8.35 -23.41 17.31
CA HIS A 208 -9.20 -23.22 16.15
C HIS A 208 -9.73 -24.57 15.64
N SER A 209 -10.96 -24.56 15.13
CA SER A 209 -11.51 -25.62 14.30
C SER A 209 -10.91 -25.58 12.89
N LEU A 210 -11.08 -26.65 12.10
CA LEU A 210 -10.59 -26.71 10.71
C LEU A 210 -11.04 -25.50 9.87
N MET A 211 -12.31 -25.10 10.01
CA MET A 211 -12.85 -23.90 9.36
C MET A 211 -12.08 -22.64 9.79
N GLU A 212 -11.87 -22.47 11.10
CA GLU A 212 -11.23 -21.29 11.67
C GLU A 212 -9.74 -21.22 11.32
N GLU A 213 -9.05 -22.35 11.30
CA GLU A 213 -7.68 -22.48 10.81
C GLU A 213 -7.60 -22.02 9.36
N LEU A 214 -8.47 -22.56 8.49
CA LEU A 214 -8.51 -22.23 7.07
C LEU A 214 -8.75 -20.74 6.81
N ILE A 215 -9.74 -20.12 7.45
CA ILE A 215 -10.00 -18.68 7.24
C ILE A 215 -8.91 -17.79 7.85
N THR A 216 -8.22 -18.26 8.89
CA THR A 216 -7.11 -17.54 9.51
C THR A 216 -5.87 -17.56 8.62
N GLU A 217 -5.55 -18.72 8.04
CA GLU A 217 -4.42 -18.89 7.13
C GLU A 217 -4.65 -18.19 5.78
N THR A 218 -5.82 -18.38 5.19
CA THR A 218 -6.11 -17.87 3.85
C THR A 218 -6.60 -16.43 3.84
N ARG A 219 -7.15 -15.94 4.95
CA ARG A 219 -7.83 -14.63 5.08
C ARG A 219 -9.01 -14.48 4.11
N LYS A 220 -9.55 -15.60 3.61
CA LYS A 220 -10.66 -15.63 2.64
C LYS A 220 -11.94 -16.12 3.31
N THR A 221 -13.07 -15.78 2.70
CA THR A 221 -14.38 -16.25 3.16
C THR A 221 -14.58 -17.70 2.73
N LEU A 222 -14.86 -18.58 3.69
CA LEU A 222 -15.24 -19.96 3.46
C LEU A 222 -16.74 -20.02 3.12
N PHE A 223 -17.12 -20.77 2.09
CA PHE A 223 -18.51 -21.00 1.73
C PHE A 223 -18.77 -22.45 1.33
N ILE A 224 -19.69 -23.10 2.05
CA ILE A 224 -20.23 -24.43 1.72
C ILE A 224 -21.69 -24.27 1.32
N ARG A 225 -21.95 -24.46 0.02
CA ARG A 225 -23.26 -24.24 -0.59
C ARG A 225 -24.30 -25.30 -0.22
N ASP A 226 -23.87 -26.55 -0.14
CA ASP A 226 -24.76 -27.69 0.11
C ASP A 226 -24.02 -28.79 0.85
N THR A 227 -24.38 -29.02 2.11
CA THR A 227 -23.80 -30.06 2.97
C THR A 227 -24.25 -31.47 2.57
N GLN A 228 -25.30 -31.62 1.76
CA GLN A 228 -25.72 -32.93 1.25
C GLN A 228 -24.80 -33.42 0.14
N ASN A 229 -24.24 -32.50 -0.65
CA ASN A 229 -23.30 -32.80 -1.72
C ASN A 229 -21.85 -32.70 -1.24
N LEU A 230 -21.14 -33.83 -1.25
CA LEU A 230 -19.72 -33.89 -0.89
C LEU A 230 -18.84 -32.98 -1.77
N GLU A 231 -19.17 -32.83 -3.06
CA GLU A 231 -18.42 -31.97 -3.98
C GLU A 231 -18.41 -30.48 -3.57
N SER A 232 -19.42 -30.03 -2.81
CA SER A 232 -19.47 -28.64 -2.31
C SER A 232 -18.26 -28.27 -1.44
N TYR A 233 -17.62 -29.27 -0.81
CA TYR A 233 -16.49 -29.08 0.09
C TYR A 233 -15.18 -28.83 -0.65
N PHE A 234 -15.06 -29.23 -1.91
CA PHE A 234 -13.80 -29.14 -2.67
C PHE A 234 -14.00 -28.76 -4.14
N GLU A 235 -15.11 -28.11 -4.49
CA GLU A 235 -15.32 -27.45 -5.79
C GLU A 235 -14.18 -26.44 -6.06
N ALA A 236 -13.49 -26.58 -7.21
CA ALA A 236 -12.29 -25.80 -7.51
C ALA A 236 -12.52 -24.30 -7.70
N HIS A 237 -13.74 -23.89 -8.08
CA HIS A 237 -14.03 -22.51 -8.46
C HIS A 237 -15.30 -22.00 -7.80
N LEU A 238 -15.12 -21.18 -6.76
CA LEU A 238 -16.20 -20.43 -6.15
C LEU A 238 -16.19 -18.97 -6.64
N PRO A 239 -17.37 -18.34 -6.77
CA PRO A 239 -17.47 -16.96 -7.20
C PRO A 239 -16.94 -16.01 -6.11
N TYR A 240 -16.65 -14.76 -6.52
CA TYR A 240 -16.28 -13.65 -5.63
C TYR A 240 -15.03 -13.85 -4.77
N GLY A 241 -14.17 -14.81 -5.14
CA GLY A 241 -12.93 -15.11 -4.41
C GLY A 241 -13.15 -15.86 -3.10
N MET A 242 -14.37 -16.38 -2.87
CA MET A 242 -14.65 -17.30 -1.77
C MET A 242 -13.91 -18.61 -1.98
N ILE A 243 -13.70 -19.35 -0.89
CA ILE A 243 -13.04 -20.65 -0.88
C ILE A 243 -13.93 -21.70 -0.22
N ASN A 244 -13.60 -22.95 -0.45
CA ASN A 244 -13.99 -24.11 0.32
C ASN A 244 -12.69 -24.85 0.72
N TYR A 245 -12.79 -26.12 1.07
CA TYR A 245 -11.63 -26.94 1.41
C TYR A 245 -10.92 -27.55 0.19
N HIS A 246 -11.06 -26.96 -1.01
CA HIS A 246 -10.42 -27.46 -2.23
C HIS A 246 -8.89 -27.51 -2.11
N ALA A 247 -8.27 -26.52 -1.45
CA ALA A 247 -6.82 -26.49 -1.26
C ALA A 247 -6.36 -27.64 -0.36
N GLU A 248 -7.03 -27.86 0.77
CA GLU A 248 -6.78 -28.96 1.69
C GLU A 248 -7.03 -30.32 1.03
N TYR A 249 -8.14 -30.46 0.30
CA TYR A 249 -8.43 -31.67 -0.48
C TYR A 249 -7.33 -31.97 -1.49
N SER A 250 -6.92 -30.96 -2.25
CA SER A 250 -5.84 -31.08 -3.23
C SER A 250 -4.53 -31.45 -2.55
N HIS A 251 -4.21 -30.86 -1.39
CA HIS A 251 -3.02 -31.20 -0.63
C HIS A 251 -3.05 -32.67 -0.18
N MET A 252 -4.13 -33.14 0.45
CA MET A 252 -4.29 -34.54 0.83
C MET A 252 -4.19 -35.47 -0.37
N MET A 253 -4.70 -35.06 -1.53
CA MET A 253 -4.59 -35.85 -2.76
C MET A 253 -3.17 -36.05 -3.28
N HIS A 254 -2.25 -35.14 -2.97
CA HIS A 254 -0.85 -35.25 -3.36
C HIS A 254 -0.03 -36.13 -2.41
N TYR A 255 -0.42 -36.21 -1.13
CA TYR A 255 0.35 -36.92 -0.10
C TYR A 255 -0.28 -38.26 0.34
N ASP A 256 -1.60 -38.39 0.21
CA ASP A 256 -2.40 -39.56 0.55
C ASP A 256 -3.14 -40.11 -0.70
N SER A 257 -4.10 -41.02 -0.51
CA SER A 257 -4.96 -41.53 -1.59
C SER A 257 -6.26 -40.75 -1.74
N GLU A 258 -6.90 -40.87 -2.92
CA GLU A 258 -8.21 -40.26 -3.21
C GLU A 258 -9.27 -40.71 -2.21
N ASP A 259 -9.29 -42.01 -1.90
CA ASP A 259 -10.20 -42.59 -0.92
C ASP A 259 -10.00 -42.01 0.48
N ALA A 260 -8.76 -41.71 0.87
CA ALA A 260 -8.45 -41.14 2.19
C ALA A 260 -8.91 -39.68 2.28
N ALA A 261 -8.66 -38.88 1.24
CA ALA A 261 -9.14 -37.49 1.17
C ALA A 261 -10.68 -37.44 1.15
N ALA A 262 -11.33 -38.24 0.31
CA ALA A 262 -12.78 -38.32 0.25
C ALA A 262 -13.40 -38.78 1.58
N ALA A 263 -12.80 -39.76 2.26
CA ALA A 263 -13.26 -40.21 3.58
C ALA A 263 -13.14 -39.12 4.66
N HIS A 264 -12.06 -38.33 4.63
CA HIS A 264 -11.87 -37.20 5.55
C HIS A 264 -12.99 -36.15 5.37
N PHE A 265 -13.24 -35.70 4.15
CA PHE A 265 -14.28 -34.70 3.91
C PHE A 265 -15.70 -35.26 4.05
N ASP A 266 -15.92 -36.56 3.83
CA ASP A 266 -17.20 -37.18 4.19
C ASP A 266 -17.42 -37.19 5.71
N GLN A 267 -16.35 -37.30 6.53
CA GLN A 267 -16.46 -37.14 7.98
C GLN A 267 -16.84 -35.71 8.37
N VAL A 268 -16.20 -34.69 7.77
CA VAL A 268 -16.56 -33.28 7.99
C VAL A 268 -18.02 -33.03 7.59
N ARG A 269 -18.42 -33.51 6.41
CA ARG A 269 -19.79 -33.43 5.90
C ARG A 269 -20.81 -34.09 6.83
N ARG A 270 -20.50 -35.28 7.37
CA ARG A 270 -21.35 -35.97 8.35
C ARG A 270 -21.50 -35.18 9.64
N GLN A 271 -20.44 -34.50 10.10
CA GLN A 271 -20.54 -33.63 11.27
C GLN A 271 -21.50 -32.45 11.02
N ASP A 272 -21.40 -31.82 9.85
CA ASP A 272 -22.30 -30.73 9.46
C ASP A 272 -23.76 -31.20 9.37
N LEU A 273 -24.01 -32.37 8.78
CA LEU A 273 -25.35 -32.97 8.73
C LEU A 273 -25.90 -33.34 10.10
N ASN A 274 -25.06 -33.83 11.01
CA ASN A 274 -25.46 -34.13 12.40
C ASN A 274 -25.83 -32.85 13.16
N ASN A 275 -25.26 -31.71 12.78
CA ASN A 275 -25.63 -30.39 13.28
C ASN A 275 -26.81 -29.78 12.50
N PHE A 276 -27.48 -30.57 11.65
CA PHE A 276 -28.62 -30.18 10.83
C PHE A 276 -28.34 -29.03 9.85
N LEU A 277 -27.09 -28.80 9.49
CA LEU A 277 -26.70 -27.73 8.57
C LEU A 277 -27.02 -28.13 7.13
N THR A 278 -27.52 -27.18 6.33
CA THR A 278 -27.73 -27.31 4.88
C THR A 278 -26.69 -26.54 4.08
N SER A 279 -26.19 -25.42 4.62
CA SER A 279 -25.19 -24.55 4.00
C SER A 279 -24.63 -23.58 5.03
N TYR A 280 -23.42 -23.07 4.81
CA TYR A 280 -22.85 -22.04 5.69
C TYR A 280 -21.79 -21.21 4.99
N VAL A 281 -21.58 -20.00 5.52
CA VAL A 281 -20.51 -19.08 5.16
C VAL A 281 -19.79 -18.63 6.43
N CYS A 282 -18.46 -18.59 6.38
CA CYS A 282 -17.61 -18.07 7.44
C CYS A 282 -16.69 -17.00 6.87
N ALA A 283 -16.97 -15.74 7.20
CA ALA A 283 -16.22 -14.60 6.71
C ALA A 283 -15.28 -14.08 7.81
N PRO A 284 -13.96 -13.98 7.55
CA PRO A 284 -13.01 -13.51 8.56
C PRO A 284 -13.20 -12.03 8.87
N LEU A 285 -12.99 -11.67 10.12
CA LEU A 285 -12.91 -10.31 10.62
C LEU A 285 -11.44 -9.95 10.82
N LEU A 286 -10.96 -8.92 10.12
CA LEU A 286 -9.56 -8.52 10.11
C LEU A 286 -9.34 -7.17 10.80
N ILE A 287 -8.22 -7.06 11.50
CA ILE A 287 -7.62 -5.78 11.85
C ILE A 287 -6.28 -5.72 11.13
N PHE A 288 -6.17 -4.82 10.17
CA PHE A 288 -5.10 -4.83 9.17
C PHE A 288 -5.06 -6.18 8.46
N ASP A 289 -4.02 -6.97 8.70
CA ASP A 289 -3.76 -8.27 8.08
C ASP A 289 -3.99 -9.46 9.03
N GLU A 290 -4.33 -9.17 10.29
CA GLU A 290 -4.56 -10.20 11.30
C GLU A 290 -6.04 -10.55 11.43
N VAL A 291 -6.36 -11.84 11.33
CA VAL A 291 -7.71 -12.35 11.57
C VAL A 291 -7.96 -12.39 13.07
N VAL A 292 -8.87 -11.53 13.55
CA VAL A 292 -9.21 -11.38 14.97
C VAL A 292 -10.50 -12.10 15.35
N GLY A 293 -11.19 -12.67 14.37
CA GLY A 293 -12.49 -13.30 14.55
C GLY A 293 -13.16 -13.64 13.23
N HIS A 294 -14.45 -13.95 13.28
CA HIS A 294 -15.25 -14.24 12.10
C HIS A 294 -16.73 -13.92 12.30
N ILE A 295 -17.42 -13.83 11.16
CA ILE A 295 -18.87 -13.89 11.06
C ILE A 295 -19.23 -15.25 10.47
N TYR A 296 -19.93 -16.08 11.25
CA TYR A 296 -20.45 -17.37 10.81
C TYR A 296 -21.95 -17.25 10.58
N VAL A 297 -22.43 -17.66 9.41
CA VAL A 297 -23.85 -17.68 9.09
C VAL A 297 -24.15 -19.04 8.48
N ALA A 298 -25.12 -19.75 9.04
CA ALA A 298 -25.53 -21.05 8.55
C ALA A 298 -27.02 -21.11 8.31
N ARG A 299 -27.44 -21.99 7.41
CA ARG A 299 -28.83 -22.44 7.34
C ARG A 299 -28.92 -23.89 7.74
N ASN A 300 -30.04 -24.24 8.34
CA ASN A 300 -30.33 -25.58 8.80
C ASN A 300 -31.53 -26.18 8.03
N VAL A 301 -31.91 -27.40 8.37
CA VAL A 301 -33.03 -28.11 7.72
C VAL A 301 -34.40 -27.47 7.94
N PHE A 302 -34.54 -26.54 8.90
CA PHE A 302 -35.77 -25.79 9.15
C PHE A 302 -35.87 -24.53 8.30
N ASP A 303 -34.76 -24.08 7.72
CA ASP A 303 -34.75 -22.97 6.77
C ASP A 303 -35.29 -23.42 5.41
N ARG A 304 -35.99 -22.53 4.70
CA ARG A 304 -36.67 -22.88 3.44
C ARG A 304 -35.72 -23.30 2.32
N LEU A 305 -34.55 -22.64 2.24
CA LEU A 305 -33.60 -22.79 1.15
C LEU A 305 -32.18 -22.67 1.69
N PRO A 306 -31.19 -23.41 1.16
CA PRO A 306 -29.77 -23.15 1.44
C PRO A 306 -29.37 -21.71 1.12
N LEU A 307 -28.27 -21.23 1.70
CA LEU A 307 -27.66 -19.96 1.35
C LEU A 307 -27.24 -19.99 -0.11
N ASP A 308 -27.64 -18.97 -0.87
CA ASP A 308 -27.14 -18.79 -2.22
C ASP A 308 -25.79 -18.03 -2.23
N ARG A 309 -25.21 -17.92 -3.43
CA ARG A 309 -23.90 -17.28 -3.64
C ARG A 309 -23.94 -15.77 -3.38
N ASP A 310 -25.07 -15.11 -3.64
CA ASP A 310 -25.23 -13.67 -3.43
C ASP A 310 -25.41 -13.36 -1.94
N GLU A 311 -26.16 -14.19 -1.21
CA GLU A 311 -26.29 -14.15 0.24
C GLU A 311 -24.93 -14.35 0.93
N ALA A 312 -24.15 -15.35 0.53
CA ALA A 312 -22.79 -15.55 1.04
C ALA A 312 -21.88 -14.35 0.73
N PHE A 313 -21.98 -13.80 -0.48
CA PHE A 313 -21.25 -12.60 -0.85
C PHE A 313 -21.64 -11.38 0.00
N HIS A 314 -22.91 -11.23 0.38
CA HIS A 314 -23.31 -10.14 1.29
C HIS A 314 -22.66 -10.27 2.67
N VAL A 315 -22.55 -11.48 3.21
CA VAL A 315 -21.84 -11.72 4.48
C VAL A 315 -20.36 -11.34 4.34
N GLN A 316 -19.71 -11.74 3.24
CA GLN A 316 -18.34 -11.31 2.94
C GLN A 316 -18.20 -9.79 2.90
N LEU A 317 -19.11 -9.08 2.22
CA LEU A 317 -19.07 -7.62 2.14
C LEU A 317 -19.23 -6.95 3.51
N LEU A 318 -20.12 -7.45 4.36
CA LEU A 318 -20.31 -6.94 5.72
C LEU A 318 -19.05 -7.17 6.57
N ALA A 319 -18.44 -8.35 6.50
CA ALA A 319 -17.18 -8.64 7.18
C ALA A 319 -16.05 -7.70 6.74
N GLN A 320 -15.94 -7.41 5.43
CA GLN A 320 -14.97 -6.46 4.90
C GLN A 320 -15.20 -5.04 5.41
N LEU A 321 -16.46 -4.57 5.43
CA LEU A 321 -16.82 -3.25 5.96
C LEU A 321 -16.50 -3.12 7.45
N MET A 322 -16.81 -4.15 8.24
CA MET A 322 -16.48 -4.19 9.66
C MET A 322 -14.96 -4.21 9.89
N SER A 323 -14.22 -5.02 9.12
CA SER A 323 -12.75 -5.09 9.18
C SER A 323 -12.11 -3.74 8.88
N TYR A 324 -12.61 -3.05 7.85
CA TYR A 324 -12.17 -1.70 7.52
C TYR A 324 -12.48 -0.70 8.64
N ALA A 325 -13.68 -0.76 9.23
CA ALA A 325 -14.06 0.09 10.35
C ALA A 325 -13.15 -0.10 11.58
N MET A 326 -12.85 -1.36 11.92
CA MET A 326 -11.99 -1.71 13.05
C MET A 326 -10.56 -1.21 12.82
N SER A 327 -9.98 -1.48 11.64
CA SER A 327 -8.64 -1.04 11.26
C SER A 327 -8.51 0.48 11.31
N LYS A 328 -9.51 1.20 10.76
CA LYS A 328 -9.57 2.66 10.83
C LYS A 328 -9.69 3.19 12.26
N THR A 329 -10.47 2.54 13.11
CA THR A 329 -10.62 2.90 14.52
C THR A 329 -9.30 2.71 15.28
N VAL A 330 -8.57 1.62 15.02
CA VAL A 330 -7.24 1.39 15.59
C VAL A 330 -6.25 2.49 15.16
N LEU A 331 -6.22 2.86 13.88
CA LEU A 331 -5.40 3.98 13.39
C LEU A 331 -5.77 5.31 14.05
N SER A 332 -7.06 5.60 14.14
CA SER A 332 -7.57 6.82 14.79
C SER A 332 -7.11 6.90 16.25
N ARG A 333 -7.20 5.79 16.98
CA ARG A 333 -6.79 5.74 18.40
C ARG A 333 -5.28 5.76 18.58
N SER A 334 -4.49 5.24 17.65
CA SER A 334 -3.02 5.15 17.78
C SER A 334 -2.28 6.33 17.15
N TYR A 335 -2.41 6.54 15.84
CA TYR A 335 -1.66 7.53 15.05
C TYR A 335 -2.35 8.89 14.96
N PHE A 336 -3.66 8.94 15.15
CA PHE A 336 -4.38 10.21 15.12
C PHE A 336 -4.49 10.88 16.49
N ARG A 337 -4.54 10.10 17.58
CA ARG A 337 -4.66 10.63 18.96
C ARG A 337 -3.36 10.69 19.75
N HIS A 338 -2.54 9.64 19.72
CA HIS A 338 -1.46 9.46 20.69
C HIS A 338 -0.05 9.59 20.09
N THR A 339 0.13 9.25 18.82
CA THR A 339 1.47 9.18 18.21
C THR A 339 1.73 10.35 17.27
N PHE A 340 2.81 11.06 17.51
CA PHE A 340 3.33 12.11 16.66
C PHE A 340 4.32 11.50 15.67
N THR A 341 3.86 11.36 14.43
CA THR A 341 4.63 10.81 13.30
C THR A 341 5.58 11.89 12.79
N ARG A 342 6.88 11.61 12.74
CA ARG A 342 7.89 12.63 12.39
C ARG A 342 7.83 12.97 10.91
N VAL A 343 7.75 14.27 10.60
CA VAL A 343 7.88 14.78 9.24
C VAL A 343 9.36 15.04 8.97
N ILE A 344 9.89 14.46 7.88
CA ILE A 344 11.30 14.60 7.47
C ILE A 344 11.48 15.87 6.66
N ASN A 345 10.59 16.08 5.69
CA ASN A 345 10.56 17.28 4.88
C ASN A 345 9.15 17.57 4.40
N ILE A 346 8.92 18.84 4.08
CA ILE A 346 7.63 19.35 3.63
C ILE A 346 7.83 20.42 2.56
N SER A 347 6.97 20.43 1.56
CA SER A 347 6.81 21.48 0.55
C SER A 347 5.36 21.93 0.50
N ARG A 348 5.07 22.90 -0.35
CA ARG A 348 3.69 23.29 -0.67
C ARG A 348 2.91 22.13 -1.31
N SER A 349 3.55 21.26 -2.07
CA SER A 349 2.88 20.13 -2.72
C SER A 349 2.67 18.91 -1.83
N GLY A 350 3.37 18.77 -0.71
CA GLY A 350 3.34 17.51 0.03
C GLY A 350 4.39 17.40 1.12
N LEU A 351 4.47 16.23 1.73
CA LEU A 351 5.45 15.92 2.76
C LEU A 351 6.01 14.50 2.64
N LEU A 352 7.09 14.27 3.38
CA LEU A 352 7.67 12.95 3.60
C LEU A 352 7.71 12.71 5.11
N PHE A 353 7.13 11.62 5.59
CA PHE A 353 7.11 11.28 7.01
C PHE A 353 7.67 9.89 7.29
N GLU A 354 8.08 9.64 8.54
CA GLU A 354 8.58 8.33 9.01
C GLU A 354 7.49 7.50 9.64
N LEU A 355 7.45 6.22 9.30
CA LEU A 355 6.55 5.24 9.86
C LEU A 355 7.37 4.03 10.32
N ASN A 356 7.33 3.74 11.62
CA ASN A 356 8.16 2.70 12.22
C ASN A 356 7.37 1.39 12.45
N ASN A 357 6.06 1.39 12.22
CA ASN A 357 5.21 0.23 12.44
C ASN A 357 4.94 -0.48 11.12
N GLN A 358 5.46 -1.71 11.03
CA GLN A 358 5.33 -2.59 9.87
C GLN A 358 3.86 -2.85 9.49
N ILE A 359 3.02 -3.18 10.48
CA ILE A 359 1.62 -3.56 10.26
C ILE A 359 0.85 -2.40 9.60
N VAL A 360 1.08 -1.17 10.07
CA VAL A 360 0.46 0.01 9.47
C VAL A 360 1.05 0.33 8.10
N PHE A 361 2.36 0.11 7.91
CA PHE A 361 2.99 0.29 6.61
C PHE A 361 2.39 -0.66 5.56
N ASP A 362 2.23 -1.94 5.89
CA ASP A 362 1.67 -2.96 5.00
C ASP A 362 0.19 -2.71 4.69
N TYR A 363 -0.56 -2.14 5.64
CA TYR A 363 -1.94 -1.72 5.44
C TYR A 363 -2.07 -0.52 4.47
N LEU A 364 -1.10 0.40 4.48
CA LEU A 364 -1.15 1.57 3.61
C LEU A 364 -0.76 1.20 2.18
N THR A 365 -1.55 1.65 1.21
CA THR A 365 -1.29 1.45 -0.22
C THR A 365 -1.02 2.76 -0.95
N ILE A 366 -0.32 2.67 -2.08
CA ILE A 366 -0.17 3.82 -2.98
C ILE A 366 -1.57 4.26 -3.41
N HIS A 367 -1.78 5.57 -3.47
CA HIS A 367 -3.06 6.23 -3.70
C HIS A 367 -4.04 6.22 -2.53
N ASP A 368 -3.65 5.72 -1.36
CA ASP A 368 -4.45 5.94 -0.16
C ASP A 368 -4.43 7.42 0.23
N ARG A 369 -5.61 7.86 0.66
CA ARG A 369 -5.84 9.24 1.02
C ARG A 369 -5.75 9.38 2.52
N LEU A 370 -4.93 10.32 2.97
CA LEU A 370 -4.68 10.59 4.36
C LEU A 370 -5.25 11.97 4.71
N LYS A 371 -5.87 12.07 5.88
CA LYS A 371 -6.00 13.33 6.61
C LYS A 371 -4.81 13.44 7.54
N MET A 372 -4.10 14.57 7.48
CA MET A 372 -2.90 14.84 8.25
C MET A 372 -3.07 16.14 9.02
N ASP A 373 -2.89 16.06 10.32
CA ASP A 373 -2.96 17.19 11.24
C ASP A 373 -1.59 17.44 11.86
N PHE A 374 -1.05 18.64 11.69
CA PHE A 374 0.23 19.02 12.30
C PHE A 374 0.24 20.48 12.74
N ALA A 375 1.05 20.78 13.74
CA ALA A 375 1.16 22.12 14.30
C ALA A 375 2.35 22.85 13.68
N ILE A 376 2.12 24.04 13.13
CA ILE A 376 3.18 24.99 12.79
C ILE A 376 3.03 26.19 13.71
N ARG A 377 3.96 26.32 14.67
CA ARG A 377 3.93 27.35 15.73
C ARG A 377 2.65 27.22 16.58
N HIS A 378 1.75 28.19 16.51
CA HIS A 378 0.47 28.21 17.23
C HIS A 378 -0.74 27.86 16.34
N HIS A 379 -0.50 27.48 15.07
CA HIS A 379 -1.57 27.11 14.14
C HIS A 379 -1.64 25.60 13.98
N GLN A 380 -2.82 25.03 14.21
CA GLN A 380 -3.13 23.66 13.87
C GLN A 380 -3.55 23.61 12.40
N LEU A 381 -2.82 22.86 11.60
CA LEU A 381 -3.08 22.71 10.17
C LEU A 381 -3.63 21.33 9.90
N SER A 382 -4.64 21.26 9.03
CA SER A 382 -5.24 20.01 8.54
C SER A 382 -5.14 20.00 7.02
N PHE A 383 -4.45 19.00 6.49
CA PHE A 383 -4.31 18.76 5.05
C PHE A 383 -4.83 17.38 4.70
N HIS A 384 -5.40 17.24 3.51
CA HIS A 384 -5.61 15.93 2.90
C HIS A 384 -4.60 15.72 1.80
N GLY A 385 -4.05 14.52 1.74
CA GLY A 385 -3.07 14.15 0.74
C GLY A 385 -3.18 12.69 0.34
N GLU A 386 -2.50 12.34 -0.73
CA GLU A 386 -2.47 11.02 -1.33
C GLU A 386 -1.06 10.44 -1.25
N ILE A 387 -0.94 9.18 -0.81
CA ILE A 387 0.34 8.47 -0.79
C ILE A 387 0.81 8.24 -2.23
N THR A 388 2.01 8.69 -2.54
CA THR A 388 2.59 8.58 -3.90
C THR A 388 3.75 7.62 -3.98
N ARG A 389 4.43 7.35 -2.86
CA ARG A 389 5.62 6.48 -2.84
C ARG A 389 6.01 6.03 -1.44
N TYR A 390 6.74 4.93 -1.43
CA TYR A 390 7.45 4.41 -0.26
C TYR A 390 8.95 4.47 -0.47
N VAL A 391 9.68 4.75 0.60
CA VAL A 391 11.15 4.69 0.62
C VAL A 391 11.55 3.87 1.84
N PRO A 392 12.07 2.65 1.66
CA PRO A 392 12.55 1.84 2.77
C PRO A 392 13.78 2.48 3.41
N THR A 393 13.96 2.27 4.72
CA THR A 393 15.11 2.72 5.48
C THR A 393 15.56 1.65 6.47
N ALA A 394 16.76 1.79 7.04
CA ALA A 394 17.29 0.83 8.00
C ALA A 394 16.39 0.65 9.24
N ASP A 395 15.75 1.73 9.69
CA ASP A 395 15.00 1.77 10.96
C ASP A 395 13.47 1.87 10.76
N GLY A 396 12.98 1.66 9.54
CA GLY A 396 11.55 1.73 9.23
C GLY A 396 11.26 2.22 7.81
N PHE A 397 10.15 2.95 7.64
CA PHE A 397 9.63 3.35 6.34
C PHE A 397 9.47 4.85 6.23
N ARG A 398 9.62 5.36 5.01
CA ARG A 398 9.29 6.74 4.70
C ARG A 398 8.18 6.77 3.67
N VAL A 399 7.14 7.53 3.97
CA VAL A 399 5.93 7.62 3.15
C VAL A 399 5.84 9.02 2.57
N GLY A 400 5.84 9.10 1.24
CA GLY A 400 5.70 10.35 0.50
C GLY A 400 4.23 10.62 0.19
N VAL A 401 3.76 11.83 0.51
CA VAL A 401 2.36 12.23 0.35
C VAL A 401 2.29 13.54 -0.42
N ASN A 402 1.39 13.61 -1.40
CA ASN A 402 1.06 14.86 -2.09
C ASN A 402 -0.25 15.42 -1.55
N PHE A 403 -0.26 16.68 -1.14
CA PHE A 403 -1.46 17.38 -0.71
C PHE A 403 -2.38 17.66 -1.91
N PHE A 404 -3.69 17.48 -1.71
CA PHE A 404 -4.71 17.87 -2.69
C PHE A 404 -5.80 18.76 -2.07
N GLN A 405 -5.86 18.88 -0.75
CA GLN A 405 -6.84 19.73 -0.06
C GLN A 405 -6.27 20.28 1.24
N GLY A 406 -6.64 21.51 1.56
CA GLY A 406 -6.30 22.23 2.79
C GLY A 406 -7.07 23.54 2.83
N SER A 407 -7.29 24.12 4.02
CA SER A 407 -7.94 25.43 4.11
C SER A 407 -7.03 26.54 3.58
N PRO A 408 -7.58 27.65 3.04
CA PRO A 408 -6.77 28.78 2.56
C PRO A 408 -5.79 29.31 3.63
N ASP A 409 -6.23 29.37 4.88
CA ASP A 409 -5.38 29.79 6.00
C ASP A 409 -4.25 28.80 6.26
N ALA A 410 -4.52 27.49 6.18
CA ALA A 410 -3.48 26.47 6.35
C ALA A 410 -2.41 26.56 5.26
N TRP A 411 -2.83 26.77 4.00
CA TRP A 411 -1.92 27.02 2.88
C TRP A 411 -1.03 28.24 3.13
N LEU A 412 -1.62 29.35 3.56
CA LEU A 412 -0.88 30.58 3.84
C LEU A 412 0.15 30.40 4.96
N VAL A 413 -0.21 29.69 6.04
CA VAL A 413 0.73 29.39 7.14
C VAL A 413 1.88 28.52 6.65
N LEU A 414 1.59 27.48 5.86
CA LEU A 414 2.59 26.58 5.31
C LEU A 414 3.55 27.31 4.36
N GLU A 415 3.03 28.12 3.44
CA GLU A 415 3.84 28.94 2.53
C GLU A 415 4.77 29.89 3.28
N ASN A 416 4.24 30.57 4.31
CA ASN A 416 5.02 31.46 5.14
C ASN A 416 6.13 30.75 5.92
N MET A 417 5.87 29.54 6.43
CA MET A 417 6.88 28.72 7.07
C MET A 417 7.99 28.36 6.09
N ILE A 418 7.62 27.83 4.92
CA ILE A 418 8.56 27.45 3.86
C ILE A 418 9.41 28.66 3.48
N TYR A 419 8.79 29.80 3.18
CA TYR A 419 9.50 31.03 2.82
C TYR A 419 10.51 31.47 3.89
N ARG A 420 10.14 31.44 5.18
CA ARG A 420 11.03 31.87 6.27
C ARG A 420 12.23 30.95 6.44
N GLN A 421 12.00 29.64 6.52
CA GLN A 421 13.10 28.67 6.65
C GLN A 421 13.98 28.67 5.40
N SER A 422 13.41 28.96 4.24
CA SER A 422 14.14 29.08 2.98
C SER A 422 15.20 30.20 3.00
N ARG A 423 14.99 31.26 3.79
CA ARG A 423 15.90 32.41 3.93
C ARG A 423 16.97 32.20 5.01
N GLN A 424 16.69 31.42 6.06
CA GLN A 424 17.66 31.13 7.12
C GLN A 424 18.84 30.28 6.63
N VAL A 425 18.68 29.52 5.55
CA VAL A 425 19.76 28.72 4.93
C VAL A 425 20.73 29.58 4.10
N PHE A 426 20.41 30.86 3.83
CA PHE A 426 21.25 31.78 3.05
C PHE A 426 21.72 33.01 3.87
N GLY A 427 21.62 32.93 5.20
CA GLY A 427 22.04 33.99 6.13
C GLY A 427 23.34 33.65 6.84
#